data_AF-M7T773-F1
#
_entry.id   AF-M7T773-F1
#
_cell.length_a   1.000
_cell.length_b   1.000
_cell.length_c   1.000
_cell.angle_alpha   90.00
_cell.angle_beta   90.00
_cell.angle_gamma   90.00
#
_symmetry.space_group_name_H-M   'P 1'
#
loop_
_entity.id
_entity.type
_entity.pdbx_description
1 polymer ?
#
loop_
_entity_poly.entity_id
_entity_poly.type
_entity_poly.pdbx_seq_one_letter_code
_entity_poly.pdbx_strand_id
1 'polypeptide(L)'
;MYAYRMLITTLMVAGAAVTSARSIAPRQFLQDGLACNIARLKIVGALGDTEDSIGQIQDTAVQNAATTGLQKAQGGVKTIAKAIVAGDAPPAAARDQVEAGLTAMGNALSGADTSDQAVVDAQESLDDATQAGQDVVSEC
;
A
#
# COMPACT_ATOMS: atom_id res chain seq x y z
N MET A 1 39.55 42.43 -13.12
CA MET A 1 40.11 41.09 -13.46
C MET A 1 40.72 40.50 -12.20
N TYR A 2 40.03 39.60 -11.52
CA TYR A 2 40.65 38.73 -10.51
C TYR A 2 40.03 37.35 -10.61
N ALA A 3 40.80 36.45 -11.21
CA ALA A 3 40.51 35.04 -11.35
C ALA A 3 40.62 34.37 -9.98
N TYR A 4 39.56 33.72 -9.52
CA TYR A 4 39.66 32.74 -8.44
C TYR A 4 39.40 31.36 -9.02
N ARG A 5 40.50 30.74 -9.46
CA ARG A 5 40.61 29.29 -9.59
C ARG A 5 40.77 28.73 -8.18
N MET A 6 39.82 27.95 -7.71
CA MET A 6 40.11 26.85 -6.77
C MET A 6 39.25 25.65 -7.14
N LEU A 7 39.94 24.68 -7.75
CA LEU A 7 39.60 23.27 -7.75
C LEU A 7 39.66 22.77 -6.30
N ILE A 8 38.56 22.26 -5.75
CA ILE A 8 38.62 21.26 -4.67
C ILE A 8 37.60 20.17 -4.97
N THR A 9 38.17 19.07 -5.47
CA THR A 9 37.68 17.70 -5.46
C THR A 9 37.20 17.29 -4.07
N THR A 10 35.94 16.89 -3.93
CA THR A 10 35.45 16.13 -2.76
C THR A 10 34.77 14.84 -3.19
N LEU A 11 35.60 13.80 -3.21
CA LEU A 11 35.38 12.43 -2.73
C LEU A 11 33.93 11.92 -2.68
N MET A 12 33.64 10.92 -3.52
CA MET A 12 32.54 9.98 -3.31
C MET A 12 32.79 9.20 -2.01
N VAL A 13 31.97 9.44 -0.99
CA VAL A 13 31.80 8.48 0.11
C VAL A 13 30.64 7.57 -0.28
N ALA A 14 30.98 6.45 -0.92
CA ALA A 14 30.07 5.32 -1.03
C ALA A 14 29.94 4.67 0.35
N GLY A 15 28.98 5.16 1.14
CA GLY A 15 28.55 4.47 2.35
C GLY A 15 27.90 3.15 1.95
N ALA A 16 28.65 2.06 2.00
CA ALA A 16 28.09 0.72 2.00
C ALA A 16 27.26 0.58 3.29
N ALA A 17 25.97 0.85 3.20
CA ALA A 17 25.02 0.42 4.21
C ALA A 17 25.07 -1.11 4.23
N VAL A 18 25.83 -1.68 5.16
CA VAL A 18 25.66 -3.05 5.61
C VAL A 18 24.30 -3.12 6.31
N THR A 19 23.23 -3.12 5.51
CA THR A 19 21.96 -3.65 5.94
C THR A 19 22.22 -5.10 6.26
N SER A 20 22.09 -5.44 7.53
CA SER A 20 22.04 -6.82 7.96
C SER A 20 20.78 -7.39 7.30
N ALA A 21 20.93 -8.04 6.14
CA ALA A 21 19.93 -8.95 5.63
C ALA A 21 19.89 -10.13 6.61
N ARG A 22 19.24 -9.92 7.77
CA ARG A 22 18.76 -11.02 8.59
C ARG A 22 17.89 -11.81 7.64
N SER A 23 18.32 -13.03 7.34
CA SER A 23 17.45 -13.98 6.68
C SER A 23 16.18 -14.01 7.52
N ILE A 24 15.11 -13.50 6.94
CA ILE A 24 13.78 -13.78 7.42
C ILE A 24 13.57 -15.25 7.02
N ALA A 25 14.19 -16.16 7.77
CA ALA A 25 13.74 -17.54 7.79
C ALA A 25 12.26 -17.51 8.20
N PRO A 26 11.39 -18.41 7.71
CA PRO A 26 9.90 -18.38 7.65
C PRO A 26 9.12 -18.10 8.95
N ARG A 27 9.56 -17.11 9.72
CA ARG A 27 9.17 -16.77 11.06
C ARG A 27 8.24 -15.56 11.09
N GLN A 28 8.03 -14.82 10.00
CA GLN A 28 7.04 -13.74 10.03
C GLN A 28 5.65 -14.33 10.29
N PHE A 29 5.23 -15.37 9.58
CA PHE A 29 3.89 -15.94 9.81
C PHE A 29 3.63 -16.47 11.24
N LEU A 30 4.68 -16.91 11.96
CA LEU A 30 4.57 -17.51 13.30
C LEU A 30 5.07 -16.60 14.45
N GLN A 31 5.83 -15.53 14.17
CA GLN A 31 6.27 -14.53 15.16
C GLN A 31 5.51 -13.21 15.03
N ASP A 32 4.91 -12.93 13.87
CA ASP A 32 3.95 -11.85 13.74
C ASP A 32 2.81 -12.16 14.72
N GLY A 33 2.66 -11.32 15.72
CA GLY A 33 1.67 -11.54 16.78
C GLY A 33 0.28 -11.73 16.18
N LEU A 34 -0.64 -12.31 16.96
CA LEU A 34 -2.05 -12.44 16.58
C LEU A 34 -2.62 -11.13 15.99
N ALA A 35 -2.19 -9.97 16.52
CA ALA A 35 -2.55 -8.65 16.03
C ALA A 35 -2.15 -8.40 14.56
N CYS A 36 -0.93 -8.74 14.15
CA CYS A 36 -0.49 -8.57 12.76
C CYS A 36 -1.29 -9.44 11.78
N ASN A 37 -1.55 -10.70 12.14
CA ASN A 37 -2.36 -11.58 11.30
C ASN A 37 -3.82 -11.11 11.21
N ILE A 38 -4.37 -10.55 12.30
CA ILE A 38 -5.69 -9.90 12.28
C ILE A 38 -5.67 -8.69 11.35
N ALA A 39 -4.67 -7.80 11.46
CA ALA A 39 -4.55 -6.62 10.60
C ALA A 39 -4.46 -7.00 9.10
N ARG A 40 -3.68 -8.04 8.78
CA ARG A 40 -3.60 -8.60 7.42
C ARG A 40 -4.92 -9.20 6.92
N LEU A 41 -5.73 -9.78 7.78
CA LEU A 41 -7.06 -10.27 7.40
C LEU A 41 -8.05 -9.11 7.23
N LYS A 42 -8.00 -8.10 8.10
CA LYS A 42 -8.84 -6.90 8.00
C LYS A 42 -8.64 -6.19 6.66
N ILE A 43 -7.39 -6.00 6.21
CA ILE A 43 -7.15 -5.33 4.92
C ILE A 43 -7.73 -6.14 3.74
N VAL A 44 -7.67 -7.47 3.77
CA VAL A 44 -8.28 -8.31 2.72
C VAL A 44 -9.81 -8.19 2.75
N GLY A 45 -10.41 -8.18 3.94
CA GLY A 45 -11.86 -7.98 4.11
C GLY A 45 -12.30 -6.61 3.60
N ALA A 46 -11.66 -5.53 4.09
CA ALA A 46 -11.99 -4.17 3.70
C ALA A 46 -11.81 -3.91 2.21
N LEU A 47 -10.80 -4.52 1.56
CA LEU A 47 -10.66 -4.44 0.10
C LEU A 47 -11.78 -5.17 -0.65
N GLY A 48 -12.34 -6.24 -0.07
CA GLY A 48 -13.53 -6.92 -0.60
C GLY A 48 -14.78 -6.05 -0.48
N ASP A 49 -15.02 -5.47 0.70
CA ASP A 49 -16.15 -4.56 0.93
C ASP A 49 -16.06 -3.31 0.03
N THR A 50 -14.84 -2.82 -0.19
CA THR A 50 -14.55 -1.75 -1.16
C THR A 50 -14.90 -2.15 -2.60
N GLU A 51 -14.59 -3.40 -3.01
CA GLU A 51 -14.94 -3.93 -4.33
C GLU A 51 -16.46 -3.95 -4.56
N ASP A 52 -17.19 -4.48 -3.58
CA ASP A 52 -18.65 -4.58 -3.62
C ASP A 52 -19.32 -3.21 -3.67
N SER A 53 -18.78 -2.23 -2.93
CA SER A 53 -19.28 -0.85 -2.92
C SER A 53 -18.97 -0.14 -4.25
N ILE A 54 -17.73 -0.25 -4.76
CA ILE A 54 -17.35 0.32 -6.07
C ILE A 54 -18.22 -0.26 -7.19
N GLY A 55 -18.54 -1.56 -7.15
CA GLY A 55 -19.40 -2.22 -8.13
C GLY A 55 -20.83 -1.66 -8.21
N GLN A 56 -21.27 -0.93 -7.18
CA GLN A 56 -22.60 -0.34 -7.08
C GLN A 56 -22.65 1.15 -7.46
N ILE A 57 -21.48 1.80 -7.63
CA ILE A 57 -21.40 3.21 -8.03
C ILE A 57 -22.04 3.42 -9.40
N GLN A 58 -22.93 4.42 -9.49
CA GLN A 58 -23.69 4.71 -10.70
C GLN A 58 -22.88 5.50 -11.74
N ASP A 59 -21.98 6.38 -11.29
CA ASP A 59 -21.06 7.08 -12.17
C ASP A 59 -19.99 6.12 -12.69
N THR A 60 -20.14 5.71 -13.95
CA THR A 60 -19.23 4.77 -14.60
C THR A 60 -17.78 5.27 -14.68
N ALA A 61 -17.53 6.58 -14.73
CA ALA A 61 -16.17 7.12 -14.75
C ALA A 61 -15.52 6.99 -13.37
N VAL A 62 -16.26 7.30 -12.30
CA VAL A 62 -15.83 7.10 -10.91
C VAL A 62 -15.61 5.62 -10.64
N GLN A 63 -16.58 4.76 -10.97
CA GLN A 63 -16.47 3.32 -10.79
C GLN A 63 -15.22 2.74 -11.47
N ASN A 64 -14.96 3.08 -12.73
CA ASN A 64 -13.80 2.57 -13.46
C ASN A 64 -12.48 3.06 -12.86
N ALA A 65 -12.41 4.34 -12.47
CA ALA A 65 -11.23 4.91 -11.83
C ALA A 65 -10.95 4.25 -10.48
N ALA A 66 -11.98 4.09 -9.64
CA ALA A 66 -11.88 3.41 -8.36
C ALA A 66 -11.50 1.93 -8.52
N THR A 67 -12.13 1.21 -9.46
CA THR A 67 -11.80 -0.19 -9.78
C THR A 67 -10.34 -0.36 -10.21
N THR A 68 -9.80 0.59 -10.99
CA THR A 68 -8.39 0.57 -11.39
C THR A 68 -7.46 0.72 -10.18
N GLY A 69 -7.80 1.62 -9.25
CA GLY A 69 -7.08 1.78 -7.98
C GLY A 69 -7.14 0.51 -7.11
N LEU A 70 -8.32 -0.09 -7.00
CA LEU A 70 -8.55 -1.33 -6.27
C LEU A 70 -7.69 -2.48 -6.82
N GLN A 71 -7.74 -2.71 -8.13
CA GLN A 71 -6.95 -3.77 -8.78
C GLN A 71 -5.44 -3.57 -8.55
N LYS A 72 -4.98 -2.32 -8.56
CA LYS A 72 -3.59 -2.00 -8.23
C LYS A 72 -3.27 -2.38 -6.79
N ALA A 73 -4.12 -2.02 -5.83
CA ALA A 73 -3.95 -2.38 -4.43
C ALA A 73 -3.94 -3.90 -4.22
N GLN A 74 -4.93 -4.62 -4.77
CA GLN A 74 -5.01 -6.08 -4.72
C GLN A 74 -3.78 -6.75 -5.35
N GLY A 75 -3.24 -6.20 -6.45
CA GLY A 75 -2.00 -6.68 -7.05
C GLY A 75 -0.78 -6.56 -6.12
N GLY A 76 -0.68 -5.46 -5.37
CA GLY A 76 0.32 -5.25 -4.34
C GLY A 76 0.17 -6.25 -3.19
N VAL A 77 -1.05 -6.39 -2.65
CA VAL A 77 -1.38 -7.38 -1.60
C VAL A 77 -1.04 -8.79 -2.04
N LYS A 78 -1.36 -9.18 -3.28
CA LYS A 78 -1.04 -10.51 -3.83
C LYS A 78 0.47 -10.74 -3.89
N THR A 79 1.25 -9.71 -4.23
CA THR A 79 2.72 -9.80 -4.28
C THR A 79 3.31 -9.91 -2.87
N ILE A 80 2.79 -9.15 -1.91
CA ILE A 80 3.13 -9.26 -0.49
C ILE A 80 2.83 -10.67 0.03
N ALA A 81 1.62 -11.18 -0.22
CA ALA A 81 1.22 -12.51 0.22
C ALA A 81 2.14 -13.61 -0.33
N LYS A 82 2.53 -13.51 -1.61
CA LYS A 82 3.49 -14.45 -2.21
C LYS A 82 4.86 -14.41 -1.53
N ALA A 83 5.40 -13.22 -1.27
CA ALA A 83 6.69 -13.07 -0.59
C ALA A 83 6.63 -13.69 0.81
N ILE A 84 5.58 -13.39 1.57
CA ILE A 84 5.37 -13.94 2.91
C ILE A 84 5.31 -15.47 2.89
N VAL A 85 4.57 -16.06 1.95
CA VAL A 85 4.48 -17.53 1.80
C VAL A 85 5.83 -18.15 1.41
N ALA A 86 6.64 -17.43 0.63
CA ALA A 86 8.01 -17.83 0.31
C ALA A 86 8.99 -17.67 1.50
N GLY A 87 8.56 -17.00 2.58
CA GLY A 87 9.39 -16.64 3.72
C GLY A 87 10.17 -15.34 3.53
N ASP A 88 10.01 -14.66 2.39
CA ASP A 88 10.69 -13.41 2.10
C ASP A 88 10.01 -12.22 2.80
N ALA A 89 10.80 -11.18 3.04
CA ALA A 89 10.27 -9.89 3.49
C ALA A 89 9.26 -9.35 2.46
N PRO A 90 8.14 -8.74 2.89
CA PRO A 90 7.26 -8.00 1.99
C PRO A 90 8.05 -6.97 1.16
N PRO A 91 8.03 -7.02 -0.18
CA PRO A 91 8.80 -6.11 -1.02
C PRO A 91 8.29 -4.67 -0.86
N ALA A 92 9.21 -3.69 -0.80
CA ALA A 92 8.85 -2.28 -0.72
C ALA A 92 7.96 -1.84 -1.89
N ALA A 93 8.34 -2.19 -3.12
CA ALA A 93 7.56 -1.89 -4.31
C ALA A 93 6.11 -2.44 -4.27
N ALA A 94 5.89 -3.57 -3.59
CA ALA A 94 4.55 -4.13 -3.45
C ALA A 94 3.72 -3.33 -2.42
N ARG A 95 4.33 -2.83 -1.34
CA ARG A 95 3.70 -1.90 -0.39
C ARG A 95 3.37 -0.56 -1.06
N ASP A 96 4.32 0.00 -1.81
CA ASP A 96 4.12 1.24 -2.57
C ASP A 96 2.98 1.08 -3.59
N GLN A 97 2.83 -0.11 -4.18
CA GLN A 97 1.72 -0.42 -5.06
C GLN A 97 0.36 -0.45 -4.33
N VAL A 98 0.32 -0.97 -3.10
CA VAL A 98 -0.89 -0.90 -2.25
C VAL A 98 -1.24 0.56 -1.96
N GLU A 99 -0.30 1.33 -1.42
CA GLU A 99 -0.49 2.74 -1.10
C GLU A 99 -0.95 3.55 -2.32
N ALA A 100 -0.31 3.36 -3.47
CA ALA A 100 -0.67 4.05 -4.70
C ALA A 100 -2.06 3.61 -5.24
N GLY A 101 -2.49 2.38 -4.98
CA GLY A 101 -3.83 1.91 -5.31
C GLY A 101 -4.91 2.53 -4.42
N LEU A 102 -4.70 2.52 -3.11
CA LEU A 102 -5.59 3.16 -2.13
C LEU A 102 -5.71 4.67 -2.40
N THR A 103 -4.59 5.35 -2.66
CA THR A 103 -4.58 6.78 -3.02
C THR A 103 -5.34 7.05 -4.31
N ALA A 104 -5.21 6.19 -5.32
CA ALA A 104 -5.94 6.35 -6.58
C ALA A 104 -7.46 6.18 -6.38
N MET A 105 -7.89 5.24 -5.53
CA MET A 105 -9.30 5.11 -5.14
C MET A 105 -9.80 6.35 -4.42
N GLY A 106 -9.06 6.84 -3.42
CA GLY A 106 -9.44 8.05 -2.68
C GLY A 106 -9.59 9.26 -3.59
N ASN A 107 -8.67 9.44 -4.53
CA ASN A 107 -8.76 10.52 -5.52
C ASN A 107 -10.01 10.37 -6.40
N ALA A 108 -10.33 9.16 -6.87
CA ALA A 108 -11.52 8.91 -7.69
C ALA A 108 -12.82 9.19 -6.91
N LEU A 109 -12.89 8.78 -5.65
CA LEU A 109 -14.07 8.92 -4.81
C LEU A 109 -14.24 10.35 -4.25
N SER A 110 -13.16 11.10 -4.06
CA SER A 110 -13.22 12.46 -3.45
C SER A 110 -14.00 13.48 -4.27
N GLY A 111 -14.06 13.31 -5.60
CA GLY A 111 -14.80 14.18 -6.51
C GLY A 111 -16.15 13.61 -6.93
N ALA A 112 -16.55 12.46 -6.39
CA ALA A 112 -17.75 11.75 -6.80
C ALA A 112 -19.01 12.33 -6.12
N ASP A 113 -20.18 12.00 -6.68
CA ASP A 113 -21.47 12.46 -6.17
C ASP A 113 -21.83 11.72 -4.87
N THR A 114 -21.82 12.43 -3.75
CA THR A 114 -22.14 11.87 -2.43
C THR A 114 -23.64 11.62 -2.21
N SER A 115 -24.50 11.95 -3.16
CA SER A 115 -25.90 11.50 -3.15
C SER A 115 -26.05 10.04 -3.60
N ASP A 116 -25.01 9.48 -4.24
CA ASP A 116 -24.89 8.05 -4.48
C ASP A 116 -24.37 7.36 -3.22
N GLN A 117 -25.23 6.56 -2.56
CA GLN A 117 -24.86 5.85 -1.34
C GLN A 117 -23.66 4.91 -1.55
N ALA A 118 -23.51 4.33 -2.74
CA ALA A 118 -22.37 3.47 -3.05
C ALA A 118 -21.03 4.22 -3.02
N VAL A 119 -21.03 5.53 -3.32
CA VAL A 119 -19.83 6.37 -3.20
C VAL A 119 -19.48 6.56 -1.72
N VAL A 120 -20.48 6.80 -0.87
CA VAL A 120 -20.28 6.96 0.59
C VAL A 120 -19.75 5.66 1.18
N ASP A 121 -20.38 4.53 0.87
CA ASP A 121 -19.98 3.21 1.37
C ASP A 121 -18.56 2.83 0.89
N ALA A 122 -18.21 3.18 -0.35
CA ALA A 122 -16.86 2.99 -0.89
C ALA A 122 -15.82 3.88 -0.19
N GLN A 123 -16.18 5.10 0.22
CA GLN A 123 -15.29 5.97 1.00
C GLN A 123 -15.05 5.40 2.40
N GLU A 124 -16.10 4.95 3.09
CA GLU A 124 -15.97 4.31 4.41
C GLU A 124 -15.12 3.03 4.35
N SER A 125 -15.37 2.17 3.36
CA SER A 125 -14.60 0.94 3.17
C SER A 125 -13.13 1.22 2.82
N LEU A 126 -12.86 2.29 2.07
CA LEU A 126 -11.50 2.74 1.76
C LEU A 126 -10.76 3.24 3.01
N ASP A 127 -11.45 3.97 3.88
CA ASP A 127 -10.88 4.44 5.15
C ASP A 127 -10.53 3.24 6.05
N ASP A 128 -11.41 2.24 6.12
CA ASP A 128 -11.15 0.98 6.84
C ASP A 128 -9.96 0.21 6.25
N ALA A 129 -9.85 0.13 4.92
CA ALA A 129 -8.72 -0.50 4.24
C ALA A 129 -7.40 0.25 4.53
N THR A 130 -7.45 1.58 4.56
CA THR A 130 -6.32 2.46 4.85
C THR A 130 -5.88 2.31 6.31
N GLN A 131 -6.84 2.26 7.25
CA GLN A 131 -6.57 2.01 8.66
C GLN A 131 -5.99 0.61 8.88
N ALA A 132 -6.55 -0.42 8.25
CA ALA A 132 -6.01 -1.77 8.32
C ALA A 132 -4.57 -1.84 7.76
N GLY A 133 -4.27 -1.08 6.71
CA GLY A 133 -2.91 -0.92 6.19
C GLY A 133 -1.96 -0.30 7.22
N GLN A 134 -2.40 0.72 7.95
CA GLN A 134 -1.63 1.33 9.04
C GLN A 134 -1.42 0.36 10.21
N ASP A 135 -2.45 -0.40 10.59
CA ASP A 135 -2.37 -1.44 11.63
C ASP A 135 -1.31 -2.49 11.24
N VAL A 136 -1.21 -2.88 9.97
CA VAL A 136 -0.15 -3.79 9.49
C VAL A 136 1.24 -3.17 9.67
N VAL A 137 1.40 -1.87 9.42
CA VAL A 137 2.69 -1.19 9.60
C VAL A 137 3.07 -1.08 11.08
N SER A 138 2.10 -0.85 11.98
CA SER A 138 2.39 -0.75 13.41
C SER A 138 2.61 -2.09 14.09
N GLU A 139 1.95 -3.16 13.63
CA GLU A 139 1.88 -4.44 14.36
C GLU A 139 2.79 -5.57 13.83
N CYS A 140 3.44 -5.45 12.66
CA CYS A 140 4.07 -6.58 11.93
C CYS A 140 5.63 -6.60 11.77
#